data_AF-A0A7W1J6L5-F1
#
_entry.id   AF-A0A7W1J6L5-F1
#
_cell.length_a   1.000
_cell.length_b   1.000
_cell.length_c   1.000
_cell.angle_alpha   90.00
_cell.angle_beta   90.00
_cell.angle_gamma   90.00
#
_symmetry.space_group_name_H-M   'P 1'
#
loop_
_entity.id
_entity.type
_entity.pdbx_description
1 polymer ?
#
loop_
_entity_poly.entity_id
_entity_poly.type
_entity_poly.pdbx_seq_one_letter_code
_entity_poly.pdbx_strand_id
1 'polypeptide(L)'
;PTRLGSLAVLEGSHRLGFQEHVPTIGAGGSGVRTEHLALRWIGGDFRLGDALLFHSHTIHAALDNQSVDRLRISLDYRYQRVDTDIDPSSMEPHGG
;
A
#
# COMPACT_ATOMS: atom_id res chain seq x y z
N PRO A 1 7.02 -9.59 11.54
CA PRO A 1 7.06 -9.06 10.16
C PRO A 1 7.27 -10.24 9.17
N THR A 2 6.99 -10.01 7.89
CA THR A 2 6.38 -10.95 6.91
C THR A 2 5.17 -11.75 7.43
N ARG A 3 5.36 -12.69 8.39
CA ARG A 3 4.27 -13.48 9.02
C ARG A 3 3.25 -12.63 9.78
N LEU A 4 3.60 -11.42 10.20
CA LEU A 4 2.69 -10.50 10.89
C LEU A 4 1.90 -9.60 9.91
N GLY A 5 1.84 -9.96 8.64
CA GLY A 5 1.15 -9.15 7.62
C GLY A 5 1.94 -7.91 7.23
N SER A 6 3.16 -8.11 6.71
CA SER A 6 3.99 -7.02 6.17
C SER A 6 3.36 -6.39 4.92
N LEU A 7 3.97 -5.34 4.38
CA LEU A 7 3.54 -4.75 3.11
C LEU A 7 4.32 -5.37 1.95
N ALA A 8 3.63 -5.63 0.84
CA ALA A 8 4.22 -5.99 -0.45
C ALA A 8 3.83 -4.99 -1.53
N VAL A 9 4.72 -4.78 -2.50
CA VAL A 9 4.52 -3.93 -3.66
C VAL A 9 4.70 -4.75 -4.93
N LEU A 10 3.94 -4.41 -5.97
CA LEU A 10 4.11 -5.01 -7.29
C LEU A 10 5.23 -4.26 -8.01
N GLU A 11 6.39 -4.87 -8.13
CA GLU A 11 7.61 -4.26 -8.63
C GLU A 11 7.41 -3.64 -10.02
N GLY A 12 7.75 -2.36 -10.17
CA GLY A 12 7.64 -1.64 -11.44
C GLY A 12 6.23 -1.15 -11.82
N SER A 13 5.18 -1.52 -11.06
CA SER A 13 3.78 -1.18 -11.39
C SER A 13 3.50 0.33 -11.50
N HIS A 14 4.27 1.18 -10.82
CA HIS A 14 4.15 2.64 -10.93
C HIS A 14 4.32 3.20 -12.35
N ARG A 15 4.91 2.43 -13.27
CA ARG A 15 5.11 2.81 -14.67
C ARG A 15 3.89 2.55 -15.54
N LEU A 16 2.88 1.87 -15.02
CA LEU A 16 1.65 1.53 -15.74
C LEU A 16 0.62 2.67 -15.70
N GLY A 17 0.91 3.76 -14.98
CA GLY A 17 -0.05 4.84 -14.75
C GLY A 17 -1.14 4.43 -13.75
N PHE A 18 -2.25 5.17 -13.78
CA PHE A 18 -3.40 4.88 -12.92
C PHE A 18 -4.02 3.53 -13.31
N GLN A 19 -4.34 2.72 -12.31
CA GLN A 19 -5.04 1.45 -12.47
C GLN A 19 -6.44 1.58 -11.89
N GLU A 20 -7.43 1.20 -12.68
CA GLU A 20 -8.82 1.25 -12.24
C GLU A 20 -9.05 0.29 -11.09
N HIS A 21 -9.73 0.79 -10.06
CA HIS A 21 -10.10 0.00 -8.91
C HIS A 21 -11.46 -0.65 -9.14
N VAL A 22 -11.56 -1.92 -8.79
CA VAL A 22 -12.78 -2.71 -8.84
C VAL A 22 -13.25 -3.05 -7.43
N PRO A 23 -14.55 -3.27 -7.20
CA PRO A 23 -15.03 -3.77 -5.92
C PRO A 23 -14.39 -5.13 -5.58
N THR A 24 -13.94 -5.27 -4.33
CA THR A 24 -13.32 -6.50 -3.83
C THR A 24 -13.81 -6.87 -2.44
N ILE A 25 -13.76 -8.15 -2.11
CA ILE A 25 -13.95 -8.63 -0.74
C ILE A 25 -12.62 -8.45 -0.01
N GLY A 26 -12.56 -7.55 0.98
CA GLY A 26 -11.34 -7.29 1.74
C GLY A 26 -11.32 -5.90 2.38
N ALA A 27 -10.17 -5.54 2.96
CA ALA A 27 -9.96 -4.23 3.58
C ALA A 27 -10.20 -3.11 2.55
N GLY A 28 -11.07 -2.15 2.88
CA GLY A 28 -11.40 -1.01 2.02
C GLY A 28 -12.40 -1.29 0.89
N GLY A 29 -12.83 -2.55 0.68
CA GLY A 29 -13.89 -2.90 -0.29
C GLY A 29 -13.53 -2.68 -1.77
N SER A 30 -12.27 -2.38 -2.08
CA SER A 30 -11.81 -1.96 -3.40
C SER A 30 -10.36 -2.39 -3.63
N GLY A 31 -9.99 -2.74 -4.87
CA GLY A 31 -8.65 -3.18 -5.23
C GLY A 31 -8.39 -3.23 -6.73
N VAL A 32 -7.20 -3.67 -7.13
CA VAL A 32 -6.79 -3.75 -8.54
C VAL A 32 -6.56 -5.21 -8.95
N ARG A 33 -7.04 -5.60 -10.13
CA ARG A 33 -6.77 -6.92 -10.74
C ARG A 33 -5.34 -6.97 -11.26
N THR A 34 -4.50 -7.82 -10.69
CA THR A 34 -3.05 -7.87 -11.01
C THR A 34 -2.64 -9.12 -11.79
N GLU A 35 -3.56 -10.05 -12.00
CA GLU A 35 -3.28 -11.38 -12.58
C GLU A 35 -2.73 -11.29 -14.00
N HIS A 36 -3.05 -10.22 -14.71
CA HIS A 36 -2.65 -9.97 -16.10
C HIS A 36 -1.33 -9.18 -16.24
N LEU A 37 -0.80 -8.62 -15.15
CA LEU A 37 0.33 -7.69 -15.22
C LEU A 37 1.69 -8.37 -15.37
N ALA A 38 1.78 -9.69 -15.12
CA ALA A 38 3.01 -10.48 -15.17
C ALA A 38 4.20 -9.86 -14.39
N LEU A 39 3.89 -9.09 -13.33
CA LEU A 39 4.86 -8.44 -12.46
C LEU A 39 5.09 -9.25 -11.19
N ARG A 40 6.21 -8.96 -10.52
CA ARG A 40 6.61 -9.66 -9.30
C ARG A 40 6.20 -8.88 -8.05
N TRP A 41 5.50 -9.54 -7.14
CA TRP A 41 5.30 -9.03 -5.79
C TRP A 41 6.59 -9.13 -4.99
N ILE A 42 7.02 -8.02 -4.39
CA ILE A 42 8.19 -7.94 -3.52
C ILE A 42 7.78 -7.33 -2.18
N GLY A 43 8.32 -7.86 -1.09
CA GLY A 43 8.07 -7.39 0.27
C GLY A 43 9.28 -7.68 1.16
N GLY A 44 9.17 -7.35 2.44
CA GLY A 44 10.30 -7.50 3.37
C GLY A 44 9.89 -7.73 4.82
N ASP A 45 10.87 -8.19 5.61
CA ASP A 45 10.77 -8.36 7.06
C ASP A 45 11.19 -7.06 7.77
N PHE A 46 10.34 -6.04 7.68
CA PHE A 46 10.61 -4.72 8.27
C PHE A 46 10.73 -4.79 9.79
N ARG A 47 11.81 -4.22 10.33
CA ARG A 47 12.03 -4.01 11.75
C ARG A 47 11.49 -2.66 12.19
N LEU A 48 11.41 -2.45 13.50
CA LEU A 48 11.06 -1.14 14.05
C LEU A 48 12.06 -0.08 13.55
N GLY A 49 11.53 1.00 12.97
CA GLY A 49 12.34 2.08 12.40
C GLY A 49 12.60 1.94 10.91
N ASP A 50 12.38 0.76 10.31
CA ASP A 50 12.45 0.60 8.86
C ASP A 50 11.26 1.30 8.20
N ALA A 51 11.52 1.93 7.06
CA ALA A 51 10.50 2.58 6.24
C ALA A 51 10.55 2.05 4.80
N LEU A 52 9.39 1.99 4.15
CA LEU A 52 9.27 1.73 2.73
C LEU A 52 8.71 2.99 2.06
N LEU A 53 9.39 3.47 1.02
CA LEU A 53 8.95 4.58 0.20
C LEU A 53 8.68 4.07 -1.21
N PHE A 54 7.51 4.40 -1.76
CA PHE A 54 7.12 4.04 -3.13
C PHE A 54 6.25 5.12 -3.77
N HIS A 55 6.19 5.13 -5.10
CA HIS A 55 5.43 6.10 -5.89
C HIS A 55 3.91 5.89 -5.76
N SER A 56 3.09 6.95 -5.88
CA SER A 56 1.62 6.90 -5.71
C SER A 56 0.91 5.87 -6.59
N HIS A 57 1.40 5.65 -7.81
CA HIS A 57 0.89 4.62 -8.73
C HIS A 57 1.40 3.20 -8.47
N THR A 58 2.19 2.97 -7.42
CA THR A 58 2.66 1.62 -7.10
C THR A 58 1.51 0.81 -6.52
N ILE A 59 1.15 -0.27 -7.20
CA ILE A 59 0.18 -1.24 -6.67
C ILE A 59 0.83 -1.93 -5.47
N HIS A 60 0.13 -1.95 -4.34
CA HIS A 60 0.62 -2.50 -3.08
C HIS A 60 -0.51 -3.18 -2.31
N ALA A 61 -0.16 -4.13 -1.46
CA ALA A 61 -1.11 -4.88 -0.64
C ALA A 61 -0.49 -5.25 0.70
N ALA A 62 -1.30 -5.21 1.76
CA ALA A 62 -0.95 -5.85 3.02
C ALA A 62 -0.98 -7.37 2.85
N LEU A 63 0.00 -8.06 3.43
CA LEU A 63 -0.02 -9.50 3.59
C LEU A 63 -0.87 -9.88 4.80
N ASP A 64 -1.31 -11.13 4.85
CA ASP A 64 -2.06 -11.63 6.01
C ASP A 64 -1.19 -11.68 7.26
N ASN A 65 -1.76 -11.22 8.38
CA ASN A 65 -1.19 -11.50 9.70
C ASN A 65 -1.57 -12.93 10.11
N GLN A 66 -0.58 -13.81 10.09
CA GLN A 66 -0.70 -15.23 10.39
C GLN A 66 -0.49 -15.54 11.88
N SER A 67 -0.28 -14.53 12.73
CA SER A 67 -0.18 -14.75 14.18
C SER A 67 -1.56 -14.81 14.82
N VAL A 68 -1.64 -15.57 15.92
CA VAL A 68 -2.89 -15.76 16.68
C VAL A 68 -3.06 -14.72 17.80
N ASP A 69 -1.96 -14.11 18.25
CA ASP A 69 -1.88 -13.33 19.50
C ASP A 69 -1.11 -12.00 19.35
N ARG A 70 -0.78 -11.58 18.12
CA ARG A 70 0.02 -10.37 17.88
C ARG A 70 -0.63 -9.45 16.87
N LEU A 71 -0.56 -8.16 17.17
CA LEU A 71 -0.88 -7.11 16.21
C LEU A 71 0.41 -6.59 15.57
N ARG A 72 0.31 -6.21 14.29
CA ARG A 72 1.30 -5.36 13.63
C ARG A 72 0.72 -3.96 13.55
N ILE A 73 1.48 -2.99 14.02
CA ILE A 73 1.15 -1.57 13.91
C ILE A 73 2.15 -0.95 12.94
N SER A 74 1.64 -0.17 12.00
CA SER A 74 2.43 0.64 11.06
C SER A 74 1.74 1.98 10.86
N LEU A 75 2.49 2.94 10.31
CA LEU A 75 2.02 4.27 9.93
C LEU A 75 2.40 4.52 8.48
N ASP A 76 1.51 5.16 7.73
CA ASP A 76 1.74 5.56 6.35
C ASP A 76 1.55 7.07 6.18
N TYR A 77 2.53 7.69 5.54
CA TYR A 77 2.57 9.13 5.28
C TYR A 77 2.68 9.35 3.77
N ARG A 78 2.01 10.38 3.26
CA ARG A 78 2.16 10.83 1.87
C ARG A 78 2.98 12.12 1.83
N TYR A 79 3.85 12.22 0.83
CA TYR A 79 4.70 13.37 0.61
C TYR A 79 4.54 13.87 -0.82
N GLN A 80 4.52 15.19 -0.99
CA GLN A 80 4.50 15.85 -2.28
C GLN A 80 5.41 17.08 -2.27
N ARG A 81 5.66 17.67 -3.45
CA ARG A 81 6.44 18.90 -3.53
C ARG A 81 5.66 20.04 -2.87
N VAL A 82 6.39 20.98 -2.27
CA VAL A 82 5.81 22.13 -1.56
C VAL A 82 5.08 23.10 -2.50
N ASP A 83 5.46 23.13 -3.78
CA ASP A 83 4.93 24.00 -4.82
C ASP A 83 3.86 23.32 -5.69
N THR A 84 3.34 22.18 -5.27
CA THR A 84 2.23 21.48 -5.95
C THR A 84 1.00 21.48 -5.09
N ASP A 85 -0.16 21.60 -5.73
CA ASP A 85 -1.47 21.57 -5.07
C ASP A 85 -1.65 20.29 -4.26
N ILE A 86 -2.14 20.43 -3.03
CA ILE A 86 -2.53 19.31 -2.16
C ILE A 86 -3.99 18.99 -2.46
N ASP A 87 -4.32 17.71 -2.59
CA ASP A 87 -5.72 17.28 -2.62
C ASP A 87 -6.38 17.72 -1.30
N PRO A 88 -7.45 18.56 -1.32
CA PRO A 88 -8.08 19.07 -0.10
C PRO A 88 -8.50 17.97 0.88
N SER A 89 -8.86 16.78 0.39
CA SER A 89 -9.21 15.63 1.25
C SER A 89 -8.04 15.13 2.09
N SER A 90 -6.79 15.39 1.67
CA SER A 90 -5.59 15.04 2.44
C SER A 90 -5.33 15.99 3.61
N MET A 91 -6.07 17.09 3.71
CA MET A 91 -5.98 18.05 4.81
C MET A 91 -6.98 17.75 5.95
N GLU A 92 -7.81 16.74 5.78
CA GLU A 92 -8.84 16.32 6.73
C GLU A 92 -8.53 14.93 7.32
N PRO A 93 -9.10 14.55 8.48
CA PRO A 93 -8.99 13.20 9.01
C PRO A 93 -9.51 12.14 8.03
N HIS A 94 -8.77 11.04 7.86
CA HIS A 94 -9.23 9.90 7.08
C HIS A 94 -10.45 9.24 7.72
N GLY A 95 -11.54 9.13 6.96
CA GLY A 95 -12.77 8.44 7.37
C GLY A 95 -13.93 9.35 7.78
N GLY A 96 -13.71 10.67 7.83
CA GLY A 96 -14.69 11.65 8.30
C GLY A 96 -14.66 11.85 9.80
#